data_AF-Q7T2M1-F1
#
_entry.id   AF-Q7T2M1-F1
#
_cell.length_a   1.000
_cell.length_b   1.000
_cell.length_c   1.000
_cell.angle_alpha   90.00
_cell.angle_beta   90.00
_cell.angle_gamma   90.00
#
_symmetry.space_group_name_H-M   'P 1'
#
loop_
_entity.id
_entity.type
_entity.pdbx_description
1 polymer ?
#
loop_
_entity_poly.entity_id
_entity_poly.type
_entity_poly.pdbx_seq_one_letter_code
_entity_poly.pdbx_strand_id
1 'polypeptide(L)' 'KDYMKAVKAKLQETCPERVEPFMANAPAEVKKILGNIKNFQFFTGESMNPDGSIGLLDFREDGVTPYMVFFKDGLEIEK' A
#
# COMPACT_ATOMS: atom_id res chain seq x y z
N LYS A 1 -2.18 9.48 5.42
CA LYS A 1 -0.77 9.98 5.43
C LYS A 1 0.01 9.34 6.56
N ASP A 2 -0.64 9.03 7.66
CA ASP A 2 -0.02 8.42 8.85
C ASP A 2 0.48 6.99 8.59
N TYR A 3 -0.21 6.23 7.72
CA TYR A 3 0.29 4.95 7.20
C TYR A 3 1.72 5.04 6.61
N MET A 4 2.02 6.04 5.77
CA MET A 4 3.38 6.19 5.21
C MET A 4 4.42 6.49 6.28
N LYS A 5 4.04 7.20 7.35
CA LYS A 5 4.93 7.47 8.48
C LYS A 5 5.18 6.20 9.30
N ALA A 6 4.14 5.41 9.52
CA ALA A 6 4.23 4.13 10.23
C ALA A 6 5.14 3.14 9.46
N VAL A 7 4.91 2.99 8.14
CA VAL A 7 5.76 2.17 7.28
C VAL A 7 7.19 2.69 7.26
N LYS A 8 7.40 4.01 7.16
CA LYS A 8 8.74 4.59 7.23
C LYS A 8 9.44 4.27 8.56
N ALA A 9 8.76 4.44 9.69
CA ALA A 9 9.34 4.15 11.01
C ALA A 9 9.73 2.67 11.11
N LYS A 10 8.84 1.77 10.69
CA LYS A 10 9.09 0.33 10.67
C LYS A 10 10.26 -0.03 9.73
N LEU A 11 10.31 0.55 8.53
CA LEU A 11 11.42 0.36 7.59
C LEU A 11 12.74 0.89 8.16
N GLN A 12 12.75 2.00 8.90
CA GLN A 12 13.97 2.49 9.55
C GLN A 12 14.52 1.49 10.57
N GLU A 13 13.65 0.73 11.23
CA GLU A 13 14.04 -0.31 12.20
C GLU A 13 14.43 -1.62 11.53
N THR A 14 13.72 -2.05 10.48
CA THR A 14 13.92 -3.37 9.85
C THR A 14 14.88 -3.33 8.66
N CYS A 15 14.70 -2.39 7.74
CA CYS A 15 15.41 -2.28 6.45
C CYS A 15 15.61 -0.80 6.04
N PRO A 16 16.54 -0.06 6.67
CA PRO A 16 16.66 1.39 6.48
C PRO A 16 16.99 1.81 5.05
N GLU A 17 17.62 0.92 4.27
CA GLU A 17 17.92 1.11 2.84
C GLU A 17 16.67 1.24 1.95
N ARG A 18 15.52 0.69 2.39
CA ARG A 18 14.25 0.76 1.66
C ARG A 18 13.46 2.04 1.93
N VAL A 19 13.86 2.82 2.93
CA VAL A 19 13.18 4.05 3.35
C VAL A 19 13.19 5.11 2.24
N GLU A 20 14.35 5.34 1.63
CA GLU A 20 14.49 6.30 0.53
C GLU A 20 13.66 5.94 -0.71
N PRO A 21 13.79 4.72 -1.28
CA PRO A 21 12.98 4.36 -2.44
C PRO A 21 11.48 4.30 -2.11
N PHE A 22 11.09 3.93 -0.89
CA PHE A 22 9.69 3.99 -0.47
C PHE A 22 9.18 5.45 -0.44
N MET A 23 9.91 6.37 0.18
CA MET A 23 9.51 7.78 0.23
C MET A 23 9.47 8.46 -1.15
N ALA A 24 10.32 8.02 -2.08
CA ALA A 24 10.32 8.54 -3.46
C ALA A 24 9.14 7.99 -4.29
N ASN A 25 8.84 6.69 -4.19
CA ASN A 25 7.86 6.02 -5.05
C ASN A 25 6.43 6.05 -4.50
N ALA A 26 6.25 5.96 -3.18
CA ALA A 26 4.92 5.89 -2.56
C ALA A 26 4.02 7.11 -2.88
N PRO A 27 4.51 8.37 -2.89
CA PRO A 27 3.68 9.51 -3.25
C PRO A 27 3.20 9.47 -4.71
N ALA A 28 4.06 9.00 -5.63
CA ALA A 28 3.71 8.88 -7.04
C ALA A 28 2.61 7.83 -7.24
N GLU A 29 2.73 6.69 -6.56
CA GLU A 29 1.74 5.61 -6.65
C GLU A 29 0.41 6.00 -6.01
N VAL A 30 0.44 6.63 -4.82
CA VAL A 30 -0.76 7.17 -4.19
C VAL A 30 -1.45 8.21 -5.07
N LYS A 31 -0.70 9.04 -5.81
CA LYS A 31 -1.30 9.99 -6.75
C LYS A 31 -2.03 9.28 -7.90
N LYS A 32 -1.48 8.17 -8.43
CA LYS A 32 -2.17 7.36 -9.46
C LYS A 32 -3.45 6.73 -8.90
N ILE A 33 -3.38 6.16 -7.69
CA ILE A 33 -4.51 5.56 -7.00
C ILE A 33 -5.60 6.61 -6.75
N LEU A 34 -5.22 7.81 -6.29
CA LEU A 34 -6.16 8.92 -6.11
C LEU A 34 -6.80 9.39 -7.43
N GLY A 35 -6.06 9.34 -8.55
CA GLY A 35 -6.60 9.64 -9.87
C GLY A 35 -7.66 8.63 -10.32
N ASN A 36 -7.49 7.36 -9.94
CA ASN A 36 -8.37 6.24 -10.27
C ASN A 36 -9.22 5.78 -9.07
N ILE A 37 -9.41 6.63 -8.07
CA ILE A 37 -10.02 6.27 -6.78
C ILE A 37 -11.44 5.70 -6.90
N LYS A 38 -12.13 5.98 -8.01
CA LYS A 38 -13.47 5.47 -8.30
C LYS A 38 -13.48 4.00 -8.75
N ASN A 39 -12.39 3.52 -9.34
CA ASN A 39 -12.26 2.14 -9.81
C ASN A 39 -11.65 1.25 -8.71
N PHE A 40 -10.73 1.82 -7.93
CA PHE A 40 -10.13 1.12 -6.80
C PHE A 40 -11.12 0.95 -5.65
N GLN A 41 -11.28 -0.28 -5.18
CA GLN A 41 -11.92 -0.56 -3.91
C GLN A 41 -10.87 -0.71 -2.81
N PHE A 42 -11.14 -0.11 -1.65
CA PHE A 42 -10.22 -0.11 -0.51
C PHE A 42 -10.69 -1.14 0.52
N PHE A 43 -9.80 -2.06 0.88
CA PHE A 43 -10.03 -3.08 1.90
C PHE A 43 -9.09 -2.88 3.07
N THR A 44 -9.63 -2.95 4.28
CA THR A 44 -8.83 -3.01 5.51
C THR A 44 -8.70 -4.47 5.95
N GLY A 45 -7.61 -4.78 6.66
CA GLY A 45 -7.45 -6.11 7.28
C GLY A 45 -8.48 -6.37 8.38
N GLU A 46 -8.49 -7.58 8.93
CA GLU A 46 -9.46 -8.03 9.95
C GLU A 46 -9.53 -7.12 11.17
N SER A 47 -8.40 -6.51 11.56
CA SER A 47 -8.34 -5.57 12.68
C SER A 47 -9.02 -4.21 12.40
N MET A 48 -9.49 -3.99 11.17
CA MET A 48 -10.10 -2.75 10.66
C MET A 48 -9.31 -1.49 11.02
N ASN A 49 -7.98 -1.63 11.18
CA ASN A 49 -7.13 -0.54 11.65
C ASN A 49 -7.00 0.52 10.54
N PRO A 50 -7.48 1.77 10.75
CA PRO A 50 -7.40 2.83 9.75
C PRO A 50 -5.97 3.30 9.49
N ASP A 51 -5.04 3.03 10.42
CA ASP A 51 -3.61 3.30 10.29
C ASP A 51 -2.82 2.10 9.73
N GLY A 52 -3.51 0.99 9.47
CA GLY A 52 -2.93 -0.25 8.95
C GLY A 52 -2.81 -0.30 7.43
N SER A 53 -2.32 -1.43 6.92
CA SER A 53 -2.21 -1.67 5.48
C SER A 53 -3.58 -1.75 4.83
N ILE A 54 -3.75 -0.99 3.75
CA ILE A 54 -4.97 -0.99 2.94
C ILE A 54 -4.69 -1.81 1.68
N GLY A 55 -5.51 -2.82 1.43
CA GLY A 55 -5.54 -3.56 0.18
C GLY A 55 -6.29 -2.76 -0.87
N LEU A 56 -5.69 -2.59 -2.04
CA LEU A 56 -6.29 -1.89 -3.17
C LEU A 56 -6.73 -2.94 -4.19
N LEU A 57 -8.04 -3.16 -4.28
CA LEU A 57 -8.61 -4.05 -5.28
C LEU A 57 -8.89 -3.24 -6.56
N ASP A 58 -8.41 -3.77 -7.68
CA ASP A 58 -8.74 -3.27 -9.01
C ASP A 58 -8.95 -4.44 -9.96
N PHE A 59 -9.51 -4.16 -11.13
CA PHE A 59 -9.74 -5.14 -12.17
C PHE A 59 -8.72 -4.92 -13.29
N ARG A 60 -8.19 -6.01 -13.84
CA ARG A 60 -7.29 -5.93 -15.00
C ARG A 60 -8.01 -5.30 -16.19
N GLU A 61 -7.30 -5.05 -17.28
CA GLU A 61 -7.89 -4.50 -18.52
C GLU A 61 -9.07 -5.33 -19.05
N ASP A 62 -9.17 -6.61 -18.67
CA ASP A 62 -10.30 -7.48 -18.99
C ASP A 62 -11.59 -7.14 -18.22
N GLY A 63 -11.52 -6.30 -17.17
CA GLY A 63 -12.64 -5.90 -16.33
C GLY A 63 -13.24 -7.01 -15.46
N VAL A 64 -12.65 -8.20 -15.47
CA VAL A 64 -13.21 -9.41 -14.82
C VAL A 64 -12.23 -10.02 -13.83
N THR A 65 -10.93 -9.94 -14.10
CA THR A 65 -9.91 -10.52 -13.21
C THR A 65 -9.56 -9.52 -12.11
N PRO A 66 -9.99 -9.77 -10.85
CA PRO A 66 -9.58 -8.92 -9.74
C PRO A 66 -8.11 -9.13 -9.40
N TYR A 67 -7.42 -8.05 -9.06
CA TYR A 67 -6.10 -8.08 -8.46
C TYR A 67 -6.05 -7.14 -7.26
N MET A 68 -5.33 -7.55 -6.23
CA MET A 68 -5.08 -6.71 -5.07
C MET A 68 -3.64 -6.22 -5.07
N VAL A 69 -3.48 -4.91 -4.89
CA VAL A 69 -2.20 -4.25 -4.72
C VAL A 69 -2.00 -3.98 -3.23
N PHE A 70 -0.86 -4.41 -2.73
CA PHE A 70 -0.40 -4.15 -1.37
C PHE A 70 0.98 -3.51 -1.42
N PHE A 71 1.26 -2.63 -0.45
CA PHE A 71 2.60 -2.09 -0.28
C PHE A 71 3.52 -3.17 0.29
N LYS A 72 4.47 -3.66 -0.52
CA LYS A 72 5.46 -4.66 -0.09
C LYS A 72 6.18 -4.24 1.18
N ASP A 73 6.55 -2.96 1.27
CA ASP A 73 7.28 -2.42 2.42
C ASP A 73 6.41 -2.31 3.69
N GLY A 74 5.08 -2.49 3.57
CA GLY A 74 4.13 -2.55 4.69
C GLY A 74 3.62 -3.97 4.99
N LEU A 75 4.28 -5.01 4.45
CA LEU A 75 3.98 -6.41 4.69
C LEU A 75 5.23 -7.12 5.26
N GLU A 76 5.04 -7.92 6.29
CA GLU A 76 6.04 -8.85 6.80
C GLU A 76 5.75 -10.24 6.22
N ILE A 77 6.77 -10.89 5.66
CA ILE A 77 6.63 -12.23 5.07
C ILE A 77 6.88 -13.24 6.19
N GLU A 78 5.84 -13.99 6.53
CA GLU A 78 5.94 -15.17 7.41
C GLU A 78 6.08 -16.44 6.56
N LYS A 79 6.78 -17.46 7.08
CA LYS A 79 7.16 -18.67 6.34
C LYS A 79 6.47 -19.91 6.89
#